data_AF-D9MPM1-F1
#
_entry.id   AF-D9MPM1-F1
#
_cell.length_a   1.000
_cell.length_b   1.000
_cell.length_c   1.000
_cell.angle_alpha   90.00
_cell.angle_beta   90.00
_cell.angle_gamma   90.00
#
_symmetry.space_group_name_H-M   'P 1'
#
loop_
_entity.id
_entity.type
_entity.pdbx_description
1 polymer ?
#
loop_
_entity_poly.entity_id
_entity_poly.type
_entity_poly.pdbx_seq_one_letter_code
_entity_poly.pdbx_strand_id
1 'polypeptide(L)'
;HGIKALAHITGGGLSENIPRVLRKELAVRLDANKYPLPPVFAWLAAAGNISSTELQRTYNCGLGLVLVVGATEVDGVLRELRYPQRASVVGEVVARKDPKKPQVVVQNFEASLTRTQRMLSQPRKRVAVLISGKGSNLQALIDAIRDSAQGVYAEIVLVISNKAGVLGLERAAKAGIPSMVIS
;
A
#
# COMPACT_ATOMS: atom_id res chain seq x y z
N HIS A 1 -23.65 13.25 2.51
CA HIS A 1 -22.44 12.89 1.73
C HIS A 1 -21.31 13.84 2.10
N GLY A 2 -20.24 13.32 2.71
CA GLY A 2 -19.11 14.13 3.23
C GLY A 2 -17.96 14.34 2.24
N ILE A 3 -18.03 13.76 1.04
CA ILE A 3 -16.99 13.89 0.00
C ILE A 3 -17.14 15.24 -0.69
N LYS A 4 -16.08 16.05 -0.67
CA LYS A 4 -16.01 17.40 -1.23
C LYS A 4 -15.28 17.44 -2.58
N ALA A 5 -14.33 16.53 -2.79
CA ALA A 5 -13.59 16.38 -4.03
C ALA A 5 -12.98 14.98 -4.14
N LEU A 6 -12.61 14.59 -5.37
CA LEU A 6 -11.98 13.31 -5.69
C LEU A 6 -10.92 13.53 -6.77
N ALA A 7 -9.70 13.07 -6.54
CA ALA A 7 -8.61 13.09 -7.51
C ALA A 7 -8.19 11.66 -7.87
N HIS A 8 -8.32 11.28 -9.14
CA HIS A 8 -7.74 10.06 -9.68
C HIS A 8 -6.28 10.32 -10.05
N ILE A 9 -5.36 9.55 -9.47
CA ILE A 9 -3.92 9.81 -9.61
C ILE A 9 -3.38 8.98 -10.78
N THR A 10 -3.08 9.68 -11.87
CA THR A 10 -2.64 9.09 -13.15
C THR A 10 -1.33 9.73 -13.60
N GLY A 11 -1.13 10.00 -14.89
CA GLY A 11 0.00 10.79 -15.37
C GLY A 11 0.05 12.16 -14.68
N GLY A 12 1.25 12.61 -14.31
CA GLY A 12 1.44 13.81 -13.48
C GLY A 12 1.39 13.54 -11.96
N GLY A 13 1.18 12.28 -11.55
CA GLY A 13 1.37 11.83 -10.18
C GLY A 13 0.55 12.60 -9.14
N LEU A 14 1.04 12.65 -7.90
CA LEU A 14 0.37 13.34 -6.80
C LEU A 14 0.36 14.86 -7.02
N SER A 15 1.49 15.38 -7.50
CA SER A 15 1.75 16.82 -7.60
C SER A 15 0.86 17.52 -8.62
N GLU A 16 0.44 16.86 -9.70
CA GLU A 16 -0.40 17.48 -10.73
C GLU A 16 -1.87 17.08 -10.64
N ASN A 17 -2.20 15.88 -10.13
CA ASN A 17 -3.60 15.43 -10.09
C ASN A 17 -4.39 16.01 -8.92
N ILE A 18 -3.81 16.12 -7.72
CA ILE A 18 -4.52 16.67 -6.54
C ILE A 18 -4.90 18.15 -6.71
N PRO A 19 -4.03 19.04 -7.24
CA PRO A 19 -4.39 20.45 -7.41
C PRO A 19 -5.57 20.71 -8.35
N ARG A 20 -5.88 19.79 -9.28
CA ARG A 20 -6.99 19.94 -10.25
C ARG A 20 -8.36 20.03 -9.57
N VAL A 21 -8.47 19.52 -8.34
CA VAL A 21 -9.72 19.51 -7.58
C VAL A 21 -9.67 20.38 -6.32
N LEU A 22 -8.59 21.15 -6.17
CA LEU A 22 -8.33 21.97 -4.99
C LEU A 22 -8.34 23.45 -5.33
N ARG A 23 -8.94 24.27 -4.46
CA ARG A 23 -8.90 25.74 -4.60
C ARG A 23 -7.47 26.26 -4.45
N LYS A 24 -7.14 27.38 -5.11
CA LYS A 24 -5.77 27.92 -5.18
C LYS A 24 -5.19 28.33 -3.82
N GLU A 25 -6.07 28.69 -2.88
CA GLU A 25 -5.78 29.10 -1.51
C GLU A 25 -5.61 27.92 -0.55
N LEU A 26 -5.77 26.70 -1.05
CA LEU A 26 -5.64 25.46 -0.28
C LEU A 26 -4.47 24.63 -0.79
N ALA A 27 -3.87 23.88 0.13
CA ALA A 27 -2.86 22.87 -0.14
C ALA A 27 -3.22 21.57 0.60
N VAL A 28 -2.59 20.47 0.23
CA VAL A 28 -2.68 19.19 0.92
C VAL A 28 -1.33 18.84 1.53
N ARG A 29 -1.35 18.47 2.80
CA ARG A 29 -0.20 17.89 3.51
C ARG A 29 -0.45 16.42 3.71
N LEU A 30 0.24 15.60 2.91
CA LEU A 30 0.23 14.13 3.00
C LEU A 30 1.38 13.66 3.88
N ASP A 31 1.23 12.48 4.47
CA ASP A 31 2.28 11.80 5.23
C ASP A 31 2.52 10.39 4.65
N ALA A 32 3.71 10.18 4.07
CA ALA A 32 4.11 8.91 3.46
C ALA A 32 4.29 7.76 4.45
N ASN A 33 4.14 8.01 5.76
CA ASN A 33 4.06 6.95 6.77
C ASN A 33 2.64 6.38 6.93
N LYS A 34 1.60 7.06 6.41
CA LYS A 34 0.19 6.67 6.58
C LYS A 34 -0.36 5.79 5.45
N TYR A 35 0.44 5.51 4.44
CA TYR A 35 0.12 4.60 3.35
C TYR A 35 1.36 3.82 2.93
N PRO A 36 1.21 2.59 2.43
CA PRO A 36 2.33 1.82 1.93
C PRO A 36 2.85 2.46 0.64
N LEU A 37 4.17 2.56 0.49
CA LEU A 37 4.81 2.82 -0.79
C LEU A 37 5.08 1.47 -1.48
N PRO A 38 4.39 1.12 -2.58
CA PRO A 38 4.59 -0.15 -3.24
C PRO A 38 6.06 -0.37 -3.64
N PRO A 39 6.61 -1.60 -3.45
CA PRO A 39 8.03 -1.85 -3.67
C PRO A 39 8.53 -1.53 -5.08
N VAL A 40 7.66 -1.62 -6.10
CA VAL A 40 8.00 -1.28 -7.48
C VAL A 40 8.52 0.16 -7.61
N PHE A 41 8.01 1.12 -6.83
CA PHE A 41 8.45 2.51 -6.90
C PHE A 41 9.83 2.71 -6.26
N ALA A 42 10.11 1.99 -5.18
CA ALA A 42 11.44 1.98 -4.55
C ALA A 42 12.49 1.35 -5.48
N TRP A 43 12.12 0.26 -6.16
CA TRP A 43 12.94 -0.37 -7.18
C TRP A 43 13.17 0.56 -8.38
N LEU A 44 12.12 1.18 -8.93
CA LEU A 44 12.23 2.14 -10.03
C LEU A 44 13.15 3.32 -9.69
N ALA A 45 13.00 3.88 -8.49
CA ALA A 45 13.84 4.97 -8.02
C ALA A 45 15.33 4.58 -8.00
N ALA A 46 15.64 3.38 -7.51
CA ALA A 46 17.01 2.88 -7.46
C ALA A 46 17.56 2.54 -8.85
N ALA A 47 16.80 1.80 -9.66
CA ALA A 47 17.22 1.33 -10.97
C ALA A 47 17.39 2.48 -11.99
N GLY A 48 16.55 3.50 -11.91
CA GLY A 48 16.57 4.66 -12.81
C GLY A 48 17.23 5.91 -12.23
N ASN A 49 17.80 5.85 -11.02
CA ASN A 49 18.32 7.01 -10.29
C ASN A 49 17.33 8.19 -10.25
N ILE A 50 16.04 7.90 -10.00
CA ILE A 50 14.95 8.88 -10.04
C ILE A 50 14.81 9.56 -8.68
N SER A 51 14.78 10.90 -8.68
CA SER A 51 14.63 11.69 -7.44
C SER A 51 13.25 11.49 -6.80
N SER A 52 13.17 11.74 -5.49
CA SER A 52 11.92 11.68 -4.72
C SER A 52 10.82 12.59 -5.28
N THR A 53 11.22 13.77 -5.78
CA THR A 53 10.31 14.76 -6.37
C THR A 53 9.80 14.30 -7.74
N GLU A 54 10.68 13.76 -8.58
CA GLU A 54 10.30 13.23 -9.88
C GLU A 54 9.38 12.02 -9.75
N LEU A 55 9.62 11.15 -8.76
CA LEU A 55 8.76 10.01 -8.48
C LEU A 55 7.31 10.44 -8.19
N GLN A 56 7.15 11.44 -7.31
CA GLN A 56 5.85 11.98 -6.91
C GLN A 56 5.13 12.75 -8.04
N ARG A 57 5.91 13.33 -8.97
CA ARG A 57 5.39 14.04 -10.13
C ARG A 57 5.01 13.10 -11.27
N THR A 58 5.61 11.92 -11.36
CA THR A 58 5.39 11.02 -12.50
C THR A 58 4.47 9.86 -12.14
N TYR A 59 4.52 9.37 -10.90
CA TYR A 59 3.80 8.18 -10.47
C TYR A 59 2.83 8.45 -9.32
N ASN A 60 1.93 7.49 -9.08
CA ASN A 60 0.95 7.56 -7.99
C ASN A 60 1.55 7.26 -6.60
N CYS A 61 2.72 6.63 -6.55
CA CYS A 61 3.45 6.29 -5.33
C CYS A 61 2.61 5.55 -4.27
N GLY A 62 1.62 4.77 -4.68
CA GLY A 62 0.74 3.99 -3.80
C GLY A 62 -0.66 4.57 -3.58
N LEU A 63 -0.92 5.80 -4.01
CA LEU A 63 -2.24 6.42 -3.89
C LEU A 63 -2.89 6.54 -5.27
N GLY A 64 -3.71 5.55 -5.66
CA GLY A 64 -4.44 5.60 -6.94
C GLY A 64 -5.62 6.59 -6.95
N LEU A 65 -6.21 6.85 -5.79
CA LEU A 65 -7.36 7.74 -5.61
C LEU A 65 -7.21 8.52 -4.31
N VAL A 66 -7.52 9.82 -4.34
CA VAL A 66 -7.54 10.67 -3.14
C VAL A 66 -8.92 11.31 -3.02
N LEU A 67 -9.55 11.17 -1.85
CA LEU A 67 -10.81 11.82 -1.52
C LEU A 67 -10.56 12.97 -0.55
N VAL A 68 -11.16 14.13 -0.80
CA VAL A 68 -11.25 15.22 0.17
C VAL A 68 -12.58 15.09 0.88
N VAL A 69 -12.55 14.87 2.19
CA VAL A 69 -13.74 14.58 3.00
C VAL A 69 -13.88 15.61 4.13
N GLY A 70 -15.10 15.95 4.52
CA GLY A 70 -15.35 16.70 5.75
C GLY A 70 -14.80 15.93 6.96
N ALA A 71 -14.17 16.65 7.90
CA ALA A 71 -13.45 16.02 9.01
C ALA A 71 -14.36 15.14 9.88
N THR A 72 -15.64 15.50 10.00
CA THR A 72 -16.64 14.76 10.80
C THR A 72 -17.23 13.55 10.07
N GLU A 73 -16.99 13.42 8.76
CA GLU A 73 -17.59 12.39 7.90
C GLU A 73 -16.59 11.31 7.47
N VAL A 74 -15.31 11.44 7.85
CA VAL A 74 -14.23 10.53 7.47
C VAL A 74 -14.56 9.07 7.78
N ASP A 75 -14.98 8.77 9.02
CA ASP A 75 -15.28 7.40 9.45
C ASP A 75 -16.53 6.83 8.76
N GLY A 76 -17.48 7.69 8.40
CA GLY A 76 -18.64 7.30 7.59
C GLY A 76 -18.19 6.87 6.20
N VAL A 77 -17.42 7.72 5.53
CA VAL A 77 -16.92 7.45 4.17
C VAL A 77 -16.05 6.20 4.13
N LEU A 78 -15.13 6.03 5.09
CA LEU A 78 -14.26 4.85 5.15
C LEU A 78 -15.05 3.55 5.27
N ARG A 79 -16.13 3.53 6.05
CA ARG A 79 -17.00 2.34 6.21
C ARG A 79 -17.81 2.00 4.96
N GLU A 80 -18.12 2.99 4.13
CA GLU A 80 -18.90 2.80 2.89
C GLU A 80 -18.04 2.31 1.71
N LEU A 81 -16.70 2.39 1.80
CA LEU A 81 -15.83 1.88 0.75
C LEU A 81 -15.97 0.37 0.63
N ARG A 82 -15.96 -0.15 -0.61
CA ARG A 82 -15.99 -1.60 -0.88
C ARG A 82 -14.78 -2.34 -0.30
N TYR A 83 -13.63 -1.66 -0.22
CA TYR A 83 -12.37 -2.22 0.26
C TYR A 83 -11.76 -1.29 1.31
N PRO A 84 -12.36 -1.17 2.51
CA PRO A 84 -11.93 -0.21 3.54
C PRO A 84 -10.48 -0.46 4.00
N GLN A 85 -10.03 -1.71 3.97
CA GLN A 85 -8.66 -2.12 4.29
C GLN A 85 -7.58 -1.57 3.34
N ARG A 86 -7.98 -1.04 2.17
CA ARG A 86 -7.08 -0.41 1.19
C ARG A 86 -7.13 1.12 1.23
N ALA A 87 -7.86 1.70 2.18
CA ALA A 87 -7.99 3.13 2.35
C ALA A 87 -7.57 3.54 3.76
N SER A 88 -6.92 4.69 3.86
CA SER A 88 -6.53 5.30 5.13
C SER A 88 -6.60 6.82 5.02
N VAL A 89 -6.65 7.50 6.16
CA VAL A 89 -6.45 8.95 6.21
C VAL A 89 -4.98 9.24 5.98
N VAL A 90 -4.65 9.75 4.80
CA VAL A 90 -3.25 9.95 4.37
C VAL A 90 -2.72 11.36 4.64
N GLY A 91 -3.57 12.29 5.06
CA GLY A 91 -3.20 13.68 5.23
C GLY A 91 -4.38 14.58 5.51
N GLU A 92 -4.19 15.87 5.27
CA GLU A 92 -5.18 16.92 5.54
C GLU A 92 -5.08 18.06 4.52
N VAL A 93 -6.17 18.81 4.37
CA VAL A 93 -6.20 20.06 3.61
C VAL A 93 -5.82 21.20 4.55
N VAL A 94 -4.89 22.06 4.12
CA VAL A 94 -4.39 23.21 4.87
C VAL A 94 -4.51 24.50 4.06
N ALA A 95 -4.52 25.64 4.73
CA ALA A 95 -4.44 26.94 4.06
C ALA A 95 -3.07 27.13 3.38
N ARG A 96 -3.08 27.52 2.11
CA ARG A 96 -1.88 27.84 1.34
C ARG A 96 -1.57 29.33 1.48
N LYS A 97 -0.69 29.65 2.42
CA LYS A 97 -0.30 31.04 2.72
C LYS A 97 0.55 31.70 1.62
N ASP A 98 1.29 30.91 0.85
CA ASP A 98 2.20 31.39 -0.18
C ASP A 98 1.85 30.75 -1.55
N PRO A 99 1.35 31.53 -2.53
CA PRO A 99 1.04 31.05 -3.86
C PRO A 99 2.24 30.52 -4.65
N LYS A 100 3.48 30.76 -4.20
CA LYS A 100 4.70 30.20 -4.82
C LYS A 100 5.05 28.81 -4.28
N LYS A 101 4.53 28.43 -3.10
CA LYS A 101 4.73 27.09 -2.53
C LYS A 101 3.82 26.06 -3.19
N PRO A 102 4.22 24.79 -3.32
CA PRO A 102 3.41 23.76 -3.95
C PRO A 102 2.08 23.53 -3.20
N GLN A 103 1.03 23.16 -3.93
CA GLN A 103 -0.26 22.77 -3.36
C GLN A 103 -0.26 21.34 -2.78
N VAL A 104 0.78 20.55 -3.04
CA VAL A 104 0.93 19.19 -2.51
C VAL A 104 2.28 19.09 -1.83
N VAL A 105 2.27 18.73 -0.55
CA VAL A 105 3.48 18.45 0.23
C VAL A 105 3.35 17.04 0.79
N VAL A 106 4.29 16.16 0.47
CA VAL A 106 4.34 14.80 1.01
C VAL A 106 5.47 14.70 2.02
N GLN A 107 5.10 14.70 3.30
CA GLN A 107 6.05 14.53 4.39
C GLN A 107 6.55 13.08 4.44
N ASN A 108 7.77 12.89 4.94
CA ASN A 108 8.39 11.59 5.18
C ASN A 108 8.59 10.71 3.92
N PHE A 109 8.45 11.26 2.72
CA PHE A 109 8.53 10.47 1.48
C PHE A 109 9.89 9.81 1.30
N GLU A 110 10.99 10.55 1.47
CA GLU A 110 12.36 10.00 1.34
C GLU A 110 12.67 8.94 2.38
N ALA A 111 12.21 9.12 3.62
CA ALA A 111 12.35 8.12 4.66
C ALA A 111 11.56 6.85 4.32
N SER A 112 10.33 6.98 3.82
CA SER A 112 9.51 5.86 3.36
C SER A 112 10.16 5.12 2.18
N LEU A 113 10.69 5.87 1.20
CA LEU A 113 11.43 5.35 0.06
C LEU A 113 12.66 4.55 0.50
N THR A 114 13.50 5.14 1.34
CA THR A 114 14.71 4.50 1.88
C THR A 114 14.38 3.23 2.66
N ARG A 115 13.33 3.27 3.48
CA ARG A 115 12.84 2.09 4.23
C ARG A 115 12.42 0.96 3.29
N THR A 116 11.66 1.28 2.23
CA THR A 116 11.22 0.28 1.25
C THR A 116 12.39 -0.26 0.43
N GLN A 117 13.36 0.56 0.06
CA GLN A 117 14.60 0.10 -0.61
C GLN A 117 15.41 -0.85 0.28
N ARG A 118 15.58 -0.53 1.57
CA ARG A 118 16.26 -1.40 2.54
C ARG A 118 15.52 -2.72 2.76
N MET A 119 14.19 -2.70 2.68
CA MET A 119 13.39 -3.94 2.74
C MET A 119 13.66 -4.82 1.51
N LEU A 120 13.69 -4.22 0.31
CA LEU A 120 13.97 -4.93 -0.95
C LEU A 120 15.40 -5.50 -1.02
N SER A 121 16.37 -4.86 -0.38
CA SER A 121 17.75 -5.37 -0.35
C SER A 121 17.96 -6.54 0.61
N GLN A 122 16.98 -6.85 1.47
CA GLN A 122 17.06 -7.99 2.38
C GLN A 122 16.59 -9.27 1.67
N PRO A 123 17.07 -10.45 2.09
CA PRO A 123 16.46 -11.70 1.66
C PRO A 123 15.03 -11.79 2.18
N ARG A 124 14.11 -12.32 1.37
CA ARG A 124 12.74 -12.60 1.80
C ARG A 124 12.76 -13.52 3.00
N LYS A 125 11.90 -13.24 3.99
CA LYS A 125 11.75 -14.12 5.14
C LYS A 125 11.12 -15.43 4.67
N ARG A 126 11.86 -16.53 4.83
CA ARG A 126 11.39 -17.88 4.52
C ARG A 126 10.55 -18.36 5.71
N VAL A 127 9.26 -18.61 5.49
CA VAL A 127 8.29 -18.96 6.52
C VAL A 127 7.78 -20.39 6.29
N ALA A 128 7.75 -21.19 7.35
CA ALA A 128 7.02 -22.46 7.37
C ALA A 128 5.71 -22.27 8.15
N VAL A 129 4.60 -22.82 7.63
CA VAL A 129 3.27 -22.66 8.23
C VAL A 129 2.73 -24.01 8.70
N LEU A 130 2.36 -24.10 9.98
CA LEU A 130 1.73 -25.30 10.56
C LEU A 130 0.20 -25.20 10.44
N ILE A 131 -0.46 -26.26 9.96
CA ILE A 131 -1.93 -26.31 9.78
C ILE A 131 -2.54 -27.59 10.36
N SER A 132 -3.77 -27.47 10.90
CA SER A 132 -4.51 -28.59 11.51
C SER A 132 -5.86 -28.90 10.83
N GLY A 133 -6.23 -28.18 9.76
CA GLY A 133 -7.56 -28.27 9.15
C GLY A 133 -7.75 -27.48 7.85
N LYS A 134 -8.84 -26.71 7.73
CA LYS A 134 -9.31 -26.08 6.47
C LYS A 134 -8.34 -25.09 5.81
N GLY A 135 -7.39 -24.52 6.58
CA GLY A 135 -6.35 -23.64 6.06
C GLY A 135 -6.83 -22.24 5.65
N SER A 136 -7.88 -21.69 6.26
CA SER A 136 -8.32 -20.30 5.97
C SER A 136 -7.24 -19.26 6.29
N ASN A 137 -6.53 -19.42 7.41
CA ASN A 137 -5.40 -18.55 7.75
C ASN A 137 -4.23 -18.71 6.77
N LEU A 138 -3.96 -19.93 6.31
CA LEU A 138 -2.97 -20.19 5.27
C LEU A 138 -3.34 -19.45 3.97
N GLN A 139 -4.62 -19.49 3.57
CA GLN A 139 -5.08 -18.73 2.41
C GLN A 139 -4.85 -17.23 2.59
N ALA A 140 -5.20 -16.67 3.75
CA ALA A 140 -4.99 -15.25 4.03
C ALA A 140 -3.50 -14.86 3.96
N LEU A 141 -2.59 -15.72 4.45
CA LEU A 141 -1.15 -15.50 4.34
C LEU A 141 -0.65 -15.57 2.89
N ILE A 142 -1.13 -16.55 2.12
CA ILE A 142 -0.82 -16.68 0.68
C ILE A 142 -1.28 -15.43 -0.07
N ASP A 143 -2.51 -14.99 0.16
CA ASP A 143 -3.09 -13.83 -0.51
C ASP A 143 -2.33 -12.54 -0.13
N ALA A 144 -1.97 -12.37 1.14
CA ALA A 144 -1.21 -11.20 1.62
C ALA A 144 0.22 -11.14 1.05
N ILE A 145 0.89 -12.29 0.89
CA ILE A 145 2.23 -12.37 0.29
C ILE A 145 2.18 -12.10 -1.22
N ARG A 146 1.12 -12.55 -1.89
CA ARG A 146 0.94 -12.34 -3.34
C ARG A 146 0.50 -10.92 -3.68
N ASP A 147 -0.24 -10.25 -2.79
CA ASP A 147 -0.61 -8.86 -2.94
C ASP A 147 0.57 -7.94 -2.59
N SER A 148 1.32 -7.53 -3.63
CA SER A 148 2.46 -6.61 -3.48
C SER A 148 2.09 -5.27 -2.84
N ALA A 149 0.80 -4.87 -2.84
CA ALA A 149 0.34 -3.65 -2.18
C ALA A 149 0.30 -3.79 -0.64
N GLN A 150 0.27 -5.01 -0.11
CA GLN A 150 0.30 -5.23 1.35
C GLN A 150 1.71 -5.19 1.94
N GLY A 151 2.75 -5.11 1.12
CA GLY A 151 4.13 -4.95 1.59
C GLY A 151 4.67 -6.14 2.38
N VAL A 152 4.04 -7.31 2.30
CA VAL A 152 4.51 -8.51 2.99
C VAL A 152 5.72 -9.08 2.27
N TYR A 153 6.90 -8.88 2.86
CA TYR A 153 8.17 -9.31 2.27
C TYR A 153 8.63 -10.67 2.82
N ALA A 154 7.81 -11.68 2.58
CA ALA A 154 8.02 -13.06 3.02
C ALA A 154 7.69 -14.04 1.90
N GLU A 155 8.13 -15.29 2.07
CA GLU A 155 7.83 -16.41 1.19
C GLU A 155 7.45 -17.61 2.07
N ILE A 156 6.31 -18.24 1.79
CA ILE A 156 5.96 -19.51 2.45
C ILE A 156 6.70 -20.61 1.70
N VAL A 157 7.69 -21.20 2.35
CA VAL A 157 8.55 -22.22 1.74
C VAL A 157 8.11 -23.65 2.06
N LEU A 158 7.26 -23.83 3.07
CA LEU A 158 6.76 -25.13 3.50
C LEU A 158 5.44 -24.99 4.27
N VAL A 159 4.49 -25.89 4.00
CA VAL A 159 3.30 -26.09 4.83
C VAL A 159 3.36 -27.46 5.50
N ILE A 160 3.23 -27.51 6.81
CA ILE A 160 3.28 -28.77 7.58
C ILE A 160 1.90 -29.03 8.17
N SER A 161 1.38 -30.24 8.04
CA SER A 161 0.16 -30.65 8.72
C SER A 161 0.38 -31.87 9.60
N ASN A 162 -0.33 -31.92 10.73
CA ASN A 162 -0.42 -33.12 11.54
C ASN A 162 -1.54 -34.09 11.08
N LYS A 163 -2.20 -33.78 9.95
CA LYS A 163 -3.29 -34.59 9.40
C LYS A 163 -3.17 -34.67 7.88
N ALA A 164 -3.24 -35.87 7.35
CA ALA A 164 -3.36 -36.08 5.90
C ALA A 164 -4.74 -35.66 5.38
N GLY A 165 -4.83 -35.34 4.09
CA GLY A 165 -6.11 -35.08 3.41
C GLY A 165 -6.84 -33.81 3.86
N VAL A 166 -6.20 -32.89 4.58
CA VAL A 166 -6.84 -31.64 4.98
C VAL A 166 -6.84 -30.63 3.83
N LEU A 167 -7.93 -29.88 3.69
CA LEU A 167 -8.11 -28.85 2.65
C LEU A 167 -6.96 -27.80 2.64
N GLY A 168 -6.32 -27.54 3.79
CA GLY A 168 -5.16 -26.64 3.83
C GLY A 168 -3.96 -27.13 3.00
N LEU A 169 -3.75 -28.44 2.86
CA LEU A 169 -2.69 -29.00 2.01
C LEU A 169 -3.02 -28.79 0.53
N GLU A 170 -4.28 -28.94 0.13
CA GLU A 170 -4.72 -28.63 -1.24
C GLU A 170 -4.51 -27.16 -1.59
N ARG A 171 -4.76 -26.25 -0.64
CA ARG A 171 -4.49 -24.81 -0.82
C ARG A 171 -3.00 -24.54 -1.04
N ALA A 172 -2.13 -25.19 -0.26
CA ALA A 172 -0.69 -25.09 -0.43
C ALA A 172 -0.25 -25.59 -1.82
N ALA A 173 -0.74 -26.76 -2.24
CA ALA A 173 -0.45 -27.34 -3.55
C ALA A 173 -0.90 -26.44 -4.70
N LYS A 174 -2.14 -25.91 -4.65
CA LYS A 174 -2.64 -24.93 -5.64
C LYS A 174 -1.82 -23.64 -5.67
N ALA A 175 -1.19 -23.28 -4.56
CA ALA A 175 -0.31 -22.13 -4.48
C ALA A 175 1.14 -22.43 -4.91
N GLY A 176 1.47 -23.67 -5.26
CA GLY A 176 2.83 -24.10 -5.61
C GLY A 176 3.77 -24.20 -4.40
N ILE A 177 3.22 -24.31 -3.18
CA ILE A 177 3.99 -24.35 -1.94
C ILE A 177 4.20 -25.82 -1.54
N PRO A 178 5.45 -26.27 -1.32
CA PRO A 178 5.73 -27.61 -0.82
C PRO A 178 5.00 -27.90 0.50
N SER A 179 4.51 -29.12 0.67
CA SER A 179 3.82 -29.53 1.90
C SER A 179 4.25 -30.89 2.41
N MET A 180 4.21 -31.07 3.73
CA MET A 180 4.56 -32.30 4.42
C MET A 180 3.51 -32.63 5.49
N VAL A 181 3.26 -33.93 5.66
CA VAL A 181 2.46 -34.44 6.79
C VAL A 181 3.42 -35.04 7.80
N ILE A 182 3.31 -34.61 9.06
CA ILE A 182 4.03 -35.20 10.19
C ILE A 182 3.03 -35.96 11.06
N SER A 183 3.39 -37.19 11.43
CA SER A 183 2.62 -38.09 12.29
C SER A 183 3.25 -38.17 13.67
#